data_AF-A0A6V8PEX8-F1
#
_entry.id   AF-A0A6V8PEX8-F1
#
_cell.length_a   1.000
_cell.length_b   1.000
_cell.length_c   1.000
_cell.angle_alpha   90.00
_cell.angle_beta   90.00
_cell.angle_gamma   90.00
#
_symmetry.space_group_name_H-M   'P 1'
#
loop_
_entity.id
_entity.type
_entity.pdbx_description
1 polymer ?
#
loop_
_entity_poly.entity_id
_entity_poly.type
_entity_poly.pdbx_seq_one_letter_code
_entity_poly.pdbx_strand_id
1 'polypeptide(L)'
;MLNELMRAHLIDPQNIGTMESPDAVGQAGSVECGTLVTAQMKVRDGLIQDLKFLVYGPGQAIAACSFLSQYLQGKPLDQAARMTGRRVASLMGEIEKEMGCFKIVAAALGHCLENFISGPMGKLKPLEKLRDVSRERVAVAMSGGVDSSTAALILKEEGYDVIGLTMRLWEDGESDEGRMLNLKATDLDIEEDNYPEDRPRSCCSPLDIQDAKEVADKIGIPHYVINLADLFEQRVIRPFCDQYLEGMTPNPCLNCNRFIKLDILRRRAHWLGAYYLSTGHYVRVRSAEENGRFLVYRAEDSSKDQSCMFWSATQEQLCHFLSPLGDYTKERVRKLAERAYLPVADKMESQEICFISDNNYHRFLREKVGYCPRPGPIVDTEGKVIGTHQGLAFYTIGQRRGLGIGGPGPYYVVGIDTEKNLLIVGHWKDVYRRELIAEEVNFIPFDHLEGDLRVTVQVRYRGEEGEAIVRPVDESRVQVTFRRPIRAITPGQSVVFYQGDLLVGGGIISSFSGSGQAVV
;
A
#
# COMPACT_ATOMS: atom_id res chain seq x y z
N MET A 1 8.62 48.26 -8.06
CA MET A 1 10.09 48.31 -8.19
C MET A 1 10.57 46.92 -7.79
N LEU A 2 11.27 46.19 -8.67
CA LEU A 2 11.79 44.85 -8.33
C LEU A 2 12.75 44.97 -7.14
N ASN A 3 12.61 44.08 -6.15
CA ASN A 3 13.52 44.04 -5.00
C ASN A 3 14.94 43.58 -5.41
N GLU A 4 15.93 43.82 -4.55
CA GLU A 4 17.36 43.59 -4.88
C GLU A 4 17.65 42.13 -5.25
N LEU A 5 17.06 41.17 -4.53
CA LEU A 5 17.25 39.75 -4.77
C LEU A 5 16.71 39.33 -6.15
N MET A 6 15.50 39.76 -6.50
CA MET A 6 14.89 39.51 -7.80
C MET A 6 15.72 40.12 -8.94
N ARG A 7 16.25 41.34 -8.75
CA ARG A 7 17.13 41.97 -9.75
C ARG A 7 18.42 41.20 -9.94
N ALA A 8 19.05 40.75 -8.87
CA ALA A 8 20.31 39.99 -8.95
C ALA A 8 20.14 38.72 -9.80
N HIS A 9 19.11 37.92 -9.51
CA HIS A 9 18.83 36.69 -10.25
C HIS A 9 18.30 36.89 -11.68
N LEU A 10 17.84 38.11 -12.01
CA LEU A 10 17.44 38.48 -13.37
C LEU A 10 18.62 38.97 -14.22
N ILE A 11 19.54 39.73 -13.63
CA ILE A 11 20.72 40.27 -14.33
C ILE A 11 21.76 39.18 -14.58
N ASP A 12 21.98 38.30 -13.61
CA ASP A 12 22.96 37.20 -13.68
C ASP A 12 22.31 35.86 -13.31
N PRO A 13 21.45 35.30 -14.19
CA PRO A 13 20.69 34.10 -13.90
C PRO A 13 21.59 32.87 -13.79
N GLN A 14 21.40 32.10 -12.72
CA GLN A 14 22.20 30.93 -12.37
C GLN A 14 21.45 29.64 -12.77
N ASN A 15 22.20 28.63 -13.23
CA ASN A 15 21.69 27.29 -13.56
C ASN A 15 20.48 27.27 -14.53
N ILE A 16 20.37 28.27 -15.41
CA ILE A 16 19.36 28.31 -16.46
C ILE A 16 19.89 27.58 -17.70
N GLY A 17 19.16 26.57 -18.19
CA GLY A 17 19.52 25.78 -19.35
C GLY A 17 19.13 24.31 -19.25
N THR A 18 19.74 23.48 -20.10
CA THR A 18 19.52 22.03 -20.11
C THR A 18 20.53 21.29 -19.24
N MET A 19 20.13 20.11 -18.77
CA MET A 19 20.98 19.19 -18.02
C MET A 19 21.22 17.93 -18.84
N GLU A 20 22.46 17.47 -18.90
CA GLU A 20 22.77 16.17 -19.50
C GLU A 20 22.42 15.04 -18.52
N SER A 21 21.62 14.10 -19.00
CA SER A 21 21.16 12.91 -18.26
C SER A 21 20.60 13.24 -16.87
N PRO A 22 19.52 14.03 -16.77
CA PRO A 22 18.86 14.28 -15.50
C PRO A 22 18.22 13.00 -14.95
N ASP A 23 18.17 12.88 -13.62
CA ASP A 23 17.48 11.77 -12.96
C ASP A 23 15.96 11.91 -13.11
N ALA A 24 15.47 13.15 -13.11
CA ALA A 24 14.08 13.48 -13.39
C ALA A 24 13.92 14.84 -14.09
N VAL A 25 12.80 14.98 -14.80
CA VAL A 25 12.40 16.19 -15.50
C VAL A 25 10.93 16.45 -15.22
N GLY A 26 10.56 17.72 -15.01
CA GLY A 26 9.17 18.15 -14.84
C GLY A 26 8.90 19.43 -15.60
N GLN A 27 7.70 19.57 -16.16
CA GLN A 27 7.33 20.72 -16.98
C GLN A 27 6.01 21.32 -16.52
N ALA A 28 5.92 22.64 -16.50
CA ALA A 28 4.68 23.36 -16.28
C ALA A 28 4.66 24.64 -17.10
N GLY A 29 3.47 25.10 -17.47
CA GLY A 29 3.32 26.33 -18.24
C GLY A 29 1.91 26.89 -18.20
N SER A 30 1.74 28.06 -18.79
CA SER A 30 0.44 28.70 -19.01
C SER A 30 0.37 29.23 -20.44
N VAL A 31 -0.69 28.83 -21.15
CA VAL A 31 -0.98 29.30 -22.50
C VAL A 31 -1.35 30.79 -22.49
N GLU A 32 -1.98 31.28 -21.42
CA GLU A 32 -2.45 32.66 -21.30
C GLU A 32 -1.31 33.69 -21.30
N CYS A 33 -0.20 33.36 -20.63
CA CYS A 33 0.97 34.26 -20.54
C CYS A 33 2.20 33.74 -21.29
N GLY A 34 2.06 32.66 -22.06
CA GLY A 34 3.15 32.06 -22.86
C GLY A 34 4.34 31.54 -22.04
N THR A 35 4.17 31.36 -20.72
CA THR A 35 5.26 30.91 -19.85
C THR A 35 5.37 29.39 -19.89
N LEU A 36 6.58 28.87 -20.09
CA LEU A 36 6.92 27.46 -20.03
C LEU A 36 8.19 27.28 -19.20
N VAL A 37 8.15 26.39 -18.22
CA VAL A 37 9.26 26.06 -17.32
C VAL A 37 9.49 24.56 -17.33
N THR A 38 10.73 24.14 -17.49
CA THR A 38 11.19 22.75 -17.37
C THR A 38 12.23 22.66 -16.26
N ALA A 39 11.91 21.98 -15.16
CA ALA A 39 12.85 21.67 -14.09
C ALA A 39 13.54 20.33 -14.37
N GLN A 40 14.85 20.26 -14.14
CA GLN A 40 15.69 19.07 -14.34
C GLN A 40 16.57 18.89 -13.11
N MET A 41 16.58 17.71 -12.51
CA MET A 41 17.36 17.47 -11.28
C MET A 41 18.26 16.25 -11.37
N LYS A 42 19.37 16.32 -10.62
CA LYS A 42 20.16 15.18 -10.19
C LYS A 42 20.07 15.03 -8.68
N VAL A 43 19.81 13.81 -8.23
CA VAL A 43 19.63 13.51 -6.82
C VAL A 43 20.65 12.46 -6.41
N ARG A 44 21.33 12.73 -5.31
CA ARG A 44 22.26 11.78 -4.70
C ARG A 44 22.04 11.74 -3.21
N ASP A 45 21.91 10.53 -2.67
CA ASP A 45 21.75 10.30 -1.24
C ASP A 45 20.57 11.08 -0.61
N GLY A 46 19.46 11.22 -1.34
CA GLY A 46 18.28 11.99 -0.90
C GLY A 46 18.41 13.52 -1.01
N LEU A 47 19.57 14.01 -1.48
CA LEU A 47 19.87 15.44 -1.62
C LEU A 47 19.86 15.86 -3.09
N ILE A 48 19.40 17.08 -3.36
CA ILE A 48 19.43 17.71 -4.68
C ILE A 48 20.87 18.11 -4.98
N GLN A 49 21.57 17.32 -5.79
CA GLN A 49 22.97 17.59 -6.14
C GLN A 49 23.09 18.72 -7.18
N ASP A 50 22.20 18.70 -8.17
CA ASP A 50 22.11 19.72 -9.22
C ASP A 50 20.63 19.93 -9.58
N LEU A 51 20.27 21.19 -9.83
CA LEU A 51 18.92 21.59 -10.21
C LEU A 51 19.04 22.67 -11.28
N LYS A 52 18.52 22.40 -12.48
CA LYS A 52 18.51 23.35 -13.60
C LYS A 52 17.10 23.60 -14.07
N PHE A 53 16.88 24.80 -14.58
CA PHE A 53 15.61 25.18 -15.18
C PHE A 53 15.83 25.67 -16.61
N LEU A 54 15.04 25.16 -17.55
CA LEU A 54 14.85 25.78 -18.85
C LEU A 54 13.56 26.57 -18.80
N VAL A 55 13.63 27.88 -19.01
CA VAL A 55 12.51 28.81 -18.84
C VAL A 55 12.33 29.68 -20.08
N TYR A 56 11.10 29.72 -20.56
CA TYR A 56 10.62 30.66 -21.57
C TYR A 56 9.48 31.44 -20.92
N GLY A 57 9.68 32.71 -20.60
CA GLY A 57 8.70 33.48 -19.84
C GLY A 57 9.23 34.82 -19.36
N PRO A 58 8.44 35.55 -18.56
CA PRO A 58 8.82 36.88 -18.09
C PRO A 58 9.95 36.81 -17.05
N GLY A 59 10.62 37.94 -16.82
CA GLY A 59 11.83 38.00 -15.99
C GLY A 59 11.66 37.45 -14.56
N GLN A 60 10.45 37.56 -13.99
CA GLN A 60 10.11 37.02 -12.68
C GLN A 60 10.23 35.49 -12.64
N ALA A 61 9.81 34.80 -13.71
CA ALA A 61 9.95 33.35 -13.81
C ALA A 61 11.43 32.95 -13.92
N ILE A 62 12.23 33.71 -14.68
CA ILE A 62 13.67 33.49 -14.83
C ILE A 62 14.39 33.65 -13.49
N ALA A 63 14.12 34.76 -12.80
CA ALA A 63 14.73 35.04 -11.51
C ALA A 63 14.30 34.01 -10.45
N ALA A 64 13.05 33.55 -10.45
CA ALA A 64 12.59 32.51 -9.55
C ALA A 64 13.25 31.16 -9.80
N CYS A 65 13.40 30.77 -11.08
CA CYS A 65 14.14 29.56 -11.46
C CYS A 65 15.60 29.64 -11.02
N SER A 66 16.25 30.77 -11.28
CA SER A 66 17.63 31.05 -10.89
C SER A 66 17.81 30.97 -9.38
N PHE A 67 16.96 31.64 -8.61
CA PHE A 67 16.96 31.58 -7.15
C PHE A 67 16.76 30.16 -6.61
N LEU A 68 15.71 29.45 -7.06
CA LEU A 68 15.42 28.11 -6.57
C LEU A 68 16.51 27.10 -6.90
N SER A 69 17.16 27.23 -8.07
CA SER A 69 18.26 26.35 -8.46
C SER A 69 19.39 26.36 -7.43
N GLN A 70 19.76 27.54 -6.93
CA GLN A 70 20.80 27.70 -5.93
C GLN A 70 20.28 27.42 -4.53
N TYR A 71 19.09 27.92 -4.21
CA TYR A 71 18.48 27.75 -2.90
C TYR A 71 18.30 26.28 -2.55
N LEU A 72 17.87 25.44 -3.50
CA LEU A 72 17.61 24.01 -3.29
C LEU A 72 18.84 23.11 -3.44
N GLN A 73 19.97 23.63 -3.93
CA GLN A 73 21.17 22.84 -4.09
C GLN A 73 21.71 22.35 -2.73
N GLY A 74 22.02 21.06 -2.63
CA GLY A 74 22.43 20.39 -1.41
C GLY A 74 21.32 20.14 -0.39
N LYS A 75 20.07 20.51 -0.70
CA LYS A 75 18.94 20.34 0.22
C LYS A 75 18.21 19.01 0.00
N PRO A 76 17.54 18.46 1.04
CA PRO A 76 16.72 17.27 0.89
C PRO A 76 15.52 17.48 -0.03
N LEU A 77 15.04 16.40 -0.65
CA LEU A 77 13.88 16.45 -1.56
C LEU A 77 12.61 16.99 -0.90
N ASP A 78 12.39 16.76 0.39
CA ASP A 78 11.21 17.28 1.08
C ASP A 78 11.20 18.81 1.14
N GLN A 79 12.37 19.45 1.20
CA GLN A 79 12.45 20.90 1.19
C GLN A 79 12.01 21.48 -0.16
N ALA A 80 12.34 20.79 -1.26
CA ALA A 80 11.82 21.14 -2.58
C ALA A 80 10.32 20.83 -2.70
N ALA A 81 9.85 19.72 -2.13
CA ALA A 81 8.45 19.32 -2.18
C ALA A 81 7.52 20.28 -1.42
N ARG A 82 8.04 21.02 -0.43
CA ARG A 82 7.31 22.09 0.29
C ARG A 82 7.29 23.45 -0.45
N MET A 83 7.89 23.57 -1.63
CA MET A 83 7.91 24.82 -2.40
C MET A 83 6.56 25.03 -3.10
N THR A 84 5.76 25.95 -2.56
CA THR A 84 4.55 26.46 -3.22
C THR A 84 4.84 27.80 -3.88
N GLY A 85 4.02 28.22 -4.84
CA GLY A 85 4.17 29.55 -5.45
C GLY A 85 4.21 30.69 -4.41
N ARG A 86 3.39 30.59 -3.35
CA ARG A 86 3.40 31.54 -2.23
C ARG A 86 4.71 31.51 -1.45
N ARG A 87 5.27 30.32 -1.20
CA ARG A 87 6.55 30.17 -0.50
C ARG A 87 7.71 30.70 -1.34
N VAL A 88 7.72 30.44 -2.63
CA VAL A 88 8.72 30.98 -3.57
C VAL A 88 8.65 32.50 -3.56
N ALA A 89 7.46 33.08 -3.73
CA ALA A 89 7.26 34.53 -3.69
C ALA A 89 7.77 35.13 -2.37
N SER A 90 7.37 34.55 -1.23
CA SER A 90 7.79 34.99 0.10
C SER A 90 9.31 34.94 0.30
N LEU A 91 9.98 33.86 -0.11
CA LEU A 91 11.43 33.72 -0.03
C LEU A 91 12.15 34.74 -0.91
N MET A 92 11.52 35.13 -2.02
CA MET A 92 12.04 36.15 -2.92
C MET A 92 11.67 37.57 -2.52
N GLY A 93 10.98 37.78 -1.39
CA GLY A 93 10.59 39.11 -0.90
C GLY A 93 9.43 39.76 -1.68
N GLU A 94 8.59 38.96 -2.34
CA GLU A 94 7.39 39.39 -3.05
C GLU A 94 6.14 38.83 -2.35
N ILE A 95 5.13 39.65 -2.07
CA ILE A 95 3.97 39.20 -1.29
C ILE A 95 2.67 39.14 -2.10
N GLU A 96 2.46 39.95 -3.14
CA GLU A 96 1.11 40.05 -3.74
C GLU A 96 1.03 40.28 -5.26
N LYS A 97 2.10 40.70 -5.94
CA LYS A 97 2.08 40.91 -7.40
C LYS A 97 2.67 39.71 -8.14
N GLU A 98 1.99 39.26 -9.20
CA GLU A 98 2.51 38.30 -10.19
C GLU A 98 2.73 36.85 -9.68
N MET A 99 1.87 36.39 -8.77
CA MET A 99 1.87 35.02 -8.22
C MET A 99 1.85 33.90 -9.28
N GLY A 100 1.30 34.18 -10.48
CA GLY A 100 1.19 33.22 -11.58
C GLY A 100 2.54 32.62 -11.98
N CYS A 101 3.61 33.42 -12.09
CA CYS A 101 4.93 32.92 -12.47
C CYS A 101 5.51 31.98 -11.41
N PHE A 102 5.43 32.36 -10.13
CA PHE A 102 5.93 31.54 -9.03
C PHE A 102 5.16 30.22 -8.89
N LYS A 103 3.85 30.22 -9.16
CA LYS A 103 3.05 28.99 -9.21
C LYS A 103 3.53 28.05 -10.32
N ILE A 104 3.78 28.56 -11.53
CA ILE A 104 4.28 27.76 -12.66
C ILE A 104 5.67 27.17 -12.33
N VAL A 105 6.58 27.96 -11.77
CA VAL A 105 7.92 27.48 -11.40
C VAL A 105 7.84 26.40 -10.31
N ALA A 106 7.04 26.62 -9.27
CA ALA A 106 6.81 25.63 -8.22
C ALA A 106 6.16 24.35 -8.78
N ALA A 107 5.22 24.47 -9.72
CA ALA A 107 4.60 23.32 -10.38
C ALA A 107 5.60 22.50 -11.22
N ALA A 108 6.47 23.17 -11.99
CA ALA A 108 7.49 22.46 -12.78
C ALA A 108 8.45 21.68 -11.87
N LEU A 109 8.87 22.28 -10.75
CA LEU A 109 9.66 21.60 -9.71
C LEU A 109 8.88 20.42 -9.10
N GLY A 110 7.60 20.62 -8.77
CA GLY A 110 6.71 19.57 -8.26
C GLY A 110 6.60 18.37 -9.18
N HIS A 111 6.36 18.58 -10.47
CA HIS A 111 6.31 17.48 -11.47
C HIS A 111 7.66 16.78 -11.59
N CYS A 112 8.76 17.52 -11.46
CA CYS A 112 10.11 16.93 -11.51
C CYS A 112 10.33 16.00 -10.33
N LEU A 113 9.92 16.41 -9.12
CA LEU A 113 9.96 15.58 -7.91
C LEU A 113 9.04 14.37 -8.02
N GLU A 114 7.83 14.55 -8.52
CA GLU A 114 6.87 13.45 -8.72
C GLU A 114 7.44 12.41 -9.69
N ASN A 115 8.03 12.83 -10.80
CA ASN A 115 8.66 11.93 -11.76
C ASN A 115 9.89 11.22 -11.19
N PHE A 116 10.62 11.84 -10.26
CA PHE A 116 11.71 11.19 -9.53
C PHE A 116 11.16 10.14 -8.53
N ILE A 117 10.22 10.54 -7.67
CA ILE A 117 9.69 9.72 -6.58
C ILE A 117 8.76 8.62 -7.10
N SER A 118 8.10 8.79 -8.24
CA SER A 118 7.23 7.77 -8.85
C SER A 118 7.93 6.99 -9.96
N GLY A 119 9.11 7.43 -10.40
CA GLY A 119 9.85 6.81 -11.51
C GLY A 119 10.28 5.36 -11.25
N PRO A 120 10.72 4.60 -12.28
CA PRO A 120 11.04 3.17 -12.18
C PRO A 120 12.05 2.87 -11.06
N MET A 121 11.82 1.79 -10.30
CA MET A 121 12.70 1.33 -9.21
C MET A 121 14.19 1.23 -9.62
N GLY A 122 14.48 0.83 -10.87
CA GLY A 122 15.86 0.71 -11.37
C GLY A 122 16.63 2.03 -11.49
N LYS A 123 15.96 3.19 -11.42
CA LYS A 123 16.62 4.51 -11.35
C LYS A 123 16.92 4.97 -9.93
N LEU A 124 16.24 4.40 -8.93
CA LEU A 124 16.56 4.63 -7.52
C LEU A 124 17.63 3.63 -7.09
N LYS A 125 18.89 4.09 -7.03
CA LYS A 125 19.95 3.29 -6.43
C LYS A 125 19.63 3.02 -4.96
N PRO A 126 19.96 1.83 -4.40
CA PRO A 126 19.92 1.63 -2.96
C PRO A 126 20.70 2.76 -2.29
N LEU A 127 20.12 3.41 -1.28
CA LEU A 127 20.83 4.40 -0.48
C LEU A 127 21.92 3.64 0.29
N GLU A 128 23.15 3.66 -0.23
CA GLU A 128 24.27 2.79 0.19
C GLU A 128 24.70 3.02 1.66
N LYS A 129 24.13 4.02 2.34
CA LYS A 129 24.33 4.27 3.77
C LYS A 129 23.04 4.71 4.44
N LEU A 130 22.34 3.77 5.08
CA LEU A 130 21.21 3.97 6.00
C LEU A 130 21.52 4.85 7.23
N ARG A 131 22.71 5.45 7.34
CA ARG A 131 23.27 6.00 8.59
C ARG A 131 23.03 7.50 8.81
N ASP A 132 22.72 8.28 7.77
CA ASP A 132 22.65 9.74 7.87
C ASP A 132 21.22 10.32 7.81
N VAL A 133 20.19 9.48 7.77
CA VAL A 133 18.78 9.94 7.82
C VAL A 133 18.33 10.08 9.27
N SER A 134 17.78 11.24 9.62
CA SER A 134 17.30 11.52 10.98
C SER A 134 16.25 10.48 11.40
N ARG A 135 16.47 9.86 12.57
CA ARG A 135 15.50 8.94 13.20
C ARG A 135 14.27 9.66 13.74
N GLU A 136 14.20 10.98 13.62
CA GLU A 136 13.08 11.79 14.10
C GLU A 136 11.96 11.89 13.06
N ARG A 137 12.20 11.56 11.78
CA ARG A 137 11.20 11.69 10.72
C ARG A 137 10.49 10.38 10.41
N VAL A 138 9.15 10.44 10.39
CA VAL A 138 8.26 9.31 10.11
C VAL A 138 7.36 9.64 8.92
N ALA A 139 7.30 8.76 7.94
CA ALA A 139 6.30 8.81 6.89
C ALA A 139 5.10 7.94 7.28
N VAL A 140 3.90 8.49 7.25
CA VAL A 140 2.66 7.76 7.56
C VAL A 140 1.92 7.48 6.26
N ALA A 141 1.65 6.20 5.97
CA ALA A 141 0.80 5.81 4.85
C ALA A 141 -0.66 6.17 5.15
N MET A 142 -1.13 7.28 4.58
CA MET A 142 -2.47 7.83 4.80
C MET A 142 -3.41 7.37 3.69
N SER A 143 -4.38 6.52 4.05
CA SER A 143 -5.36 5.95 3.12
C SER A 143 -6.65 6.76 3.02
N GLY A 144 -6.72 7.93 3.65
CA GLY A 144 -7.97 8.69 3.83
C GLY A 144 -8.92 8.08 4.86
N GLY A 145 -8.47 7.08 5.62
CA GLY A 145 -9.26 6.43 6.67
C GLY A 145 -8.93 6.96 8.07
N VAL A 146 -9.84 6.73 9.03
CA VAL A 146 -9.68 7.17 10.42
C VAL A 146 -8.41 6.60 11.08
N ASP A 147 -8.04 5.36 10.77
CA ASP A 147 -6.90 4.68 11.42
C ASP A 147 -5.57 5.32 11.05
N SER A 148 -5.26 5.44 9.75
CA SER A 148 -4.01 6.04 9.30
C SER A 148 -3.92 7.54 9.66
N SER A 149 -5.06 8.24 9.68
CA SER A 149 -5.16 9.63 10.11
C SER A 149 -4.84 9.80 11.60
N THR A 150 -5.38 8.93 12.45
CA THR A 150 -5.12 8.95 13.88
C THR A 150 -3.70 8.49 14.19
N ALA A 151 -3.15 7.53 13.43
CA ALA A 151 -1.75 7.13 13.55
C ALA A 151 -0.80 8.32 13.28
N ALA A 152 -1.10 9.16 12.28
CA ALA A 152 -0.33 10.38 12.01
C ALA A 152 -0.43 11.39 13.16
N LEU A 153 -1.63 11.57 13.71
CA LEU A 153 -1.85 12.43 14.88
C LEU A 153 -1.04 11.96 16.09
N ILE A 154 -1.11 10.68 16.45
CA ILE A 154 -0.40 10.11 17.61
C ILE A 154 1.11 10.34 17.46
N LEU A 155 1.69 10.00 16.31
CA LEU A 155 3.13 10.19 16.08
C LEU A 155 3.53 11.68 16.11
N LYS A 156 2.65 12.57 15.66
CA LYS A 156 2.89 14.01 15.74
C LYS A 156 2.88 14.50 17.20
N GLU A 157 1.95 14.00 18.01
CA GLU A 157 1.86 14.30 19.45
C GLU A 157 3.04 13.71 20.26
N GLU A 158 3.59 12.57 19.82
CA GLU A 158 4.82 11.98 20.36
C GLU A 158 6.09 12.76 19.98
N GLY A 159 5.98 13.78 19.12
CA GLY A 159 7.07 14.70 18.78
C GLY A 159 7.86 14.34 17.52
N TYR A 160 7.43 13.35 16.74
CA TYR A 160 8.07 13.04 15.47
C TYR A 160 7.85 14.16 14.43
N ASP A 161 8.81 14.31 13.51
CA ASP A 161 8.59 15.05 12.26
C ASP A 161 7.80 14.15 11.30
N VAL A 162 6.49 14.36 11.22
CA VAL A 162 5.59 13.50 10.44
C VAL A 162 5.36 14.06 9.04
N ILE A 163 5.43 13.18 8.04
CA ILE A 163 4.93 13.44 6.68
C ILE A 163 3.86 12.41 6.31
N GLY A 164 2.80 12.83 5.64
CA GLY A 164 1.76 11.95 5.11
C GLY A 164 2.07 11.50 3.68
N LEU A 165 1.89 10.22 3.38
CA LEU A 165 2.02 9.65 2.04
C LEU A 165 0.72 8.92 1.66
N THR A 166 0.09 9.32 0.57
CA THR A 166 -1.01 8.56 -0.04
C THR A 166 -0.54 7.89 -1.32
N MET A 167 -0.89 6.62 -1.50
CA MET A 167 -0.56 5.86 -2.70
C MET A 167 -1.71 5.93 -3.70
N ARG A 168 -1.43 6.30 -4.94
CA ARG A 168 -2.34 6.06 -6.07
C ARG A 168 -2.00 4.69 -6.66
N LEU A 169 -2.93 3.73 -6.54
CA LEU A 169 -2.65 2.30 -6.77
C LEU A 169 -3.26 1.71 -8.05
N TRP A 170 -4.27 2.33 -8.63
CA TRP A 170 -4.82 1.93 -9.93
C TRP A 170 -5.55 3.11 -10.57
N GLU A 171 -5.85 2.98 -11.86
CA GLU A 171 -6.75 3.88 -12.57
C GLU A 171 -8.13 3.22 -12.57
N ASP A 172 -9.16 3.94 -12.13
CA ASP A 172 -10.54 3.44 -12.22
C ASP A 172 -10.88 3.34 -13.71
N GLY A 173 -10.86 2.12 -14.25
CA GLY A 173 -11.23 1.84 -15.62
C GLY A 173 -12.75 1.89 -15.75
N GLU A 174 -13.28 3.05 -16.15
CA GLU A 174 -14.44 3.24 -17.04
C GLU A 174 -14.72 4.75 -17.21
N SER A 175 -14.45 5.26 -18.42
CA SER A 175 -14.97 6.54 -18.97
C SER A 175 -14.94 7.76 -18.05
N ASP A 176 -13.75 8.34 -17.85
CA ASP A 176 -13.60 9.74 -17.44
C ASP A 176 -12.80 10.56 -18.47
N GLU A 177 -12.96 10.21 -19.76
CA GLU A 177 -12.64 11.09 -20.89
C GLU A 177 -13.47 12.40 -20.88
N GLY A 178 -14.34 12.60 -19.87
CA GLY A 178 -15.11 13.81 -19.64
C GLY A 178 -14.69 14.71 -18.47
N ARG A 179 -13.85 14.28 -17.50
CA ARG A 179 -13.52 15.11 -16.31
C ARG A 179 -12.11 14.96 -15.73
N MET A 180 -11.11 14.57 -16.52
CA MET A 180 -9.70 14.74 -16.14
C MET A 180 -9.27 16.21 -16.21
N LEU A 181 -9.51 16.96 -15.13
CA LEU A 181 -8.83 18.21 -14.86
C LEU A 181 -7.38 17.90 -14.45
N ASN A 182 -6.48 18.11 -15.41
CA ASN A 182 -5.06 18.22 -15.20
C ASN A 182 -4.73 19.16 -14.01
N LEU A 183 -3.92 18.66 -13.08
CA LEU A 183 -2.89 19.39 -12.31
C LEU A 183 -3.28 20.74 -11.70
N LYS A 184 -3.63 20.78 -10.41
CA LYS A 184 -3.29 21.95 -9.56
C LYS A 184 -2.97 21.55 -8.13
N ALA A 185 -1.67 21.57 -7.80
CA ALA A 185 -1.22 21.95 -6.47
C ALA A 185 -1.43 23.47 -6.30
N THR A 186 -2.67 23.92 -6.06
CA THR A 186 -3.01 25.20 -5.43
C THR A 186 -4.50 25.25 -5.16
N ASP A 187 -4.87 25.56 -3.91
CA ASP A 187 -6.14 26.11 -3.44
C ASP A 187 -7.16 26.39 -4.55
N LEU A 188 -8.15 25.50 -4.70
CA LEU A 188 -9.41 25.77 -5.37
C LEU A 188 -10.50 24.98 -4.63
N ASP A 189 -11.45 25.73 -4.07
CA ASP A 189 -12.71 25.24 -3.54
C ASP A 189 -13.40 24.40 -4.62
N ILE A 190 -13.58 23.10 -4.37
CA ILE A 190 -14.47 22.25 -5.17
C ILE A 190 -15.85 22.46 -4.58
N GLU A 191 -16.77 23.03 -5.35
CA GLU A 191 -18.19 23.04 -4.99
C GLU A 191 -18.65 21.59 -4.80
N GLU A 192 -19.07 21.29 -3.56
CA GLU A 192 -19.86 20.11 -3.20
C GLU A 192 -21.13 20.13 -4.06
N ASP A 193 -21.19 19.39 -5.16
CA ASP A 193 -22.48 18.88 -5.67
C ASP A 193 -22.27 17.88 -6.82
N ASN A 194 -22.83 16.68 -6.63
CA ASN A 194 -22.98 15.54 -7.55
C ASN A 194 -21.94 14.41 -7.49
N TYR A 195 -21.70 13.85 -6.30
CA TYR A 195 -21.36 12.43 -6.18
C TYR A 195 -22.57 11.67 -5.59
N PRO A 196 -23.09 10.63 -6.26
CA PRO A 196 -24.13 9.79 -5.66
C PRO A 196 -23.58 9.10 -4.40
N GLU A 197 -24.26 9.28 -3.26
CA GLU A 197 -23.86 8.82 -1.92
C GLU A 197 -23.65 7.29 -1.82
N ASP A 198 -24.14 6.52 -2.81
CA ASP A 198 -24.27 5.06 -2.75
C ASP A 198 -23.20 4.25 -3.52
N ARG A 199 -22.09 4.83 -3.99
CA ARG A 199 -21.01 4.01 -4.56
C ARG A 199 -20.15 3.36 -3.46
N PRO A 200 -19.93 2.04 -3.47
CA PRO A 200 -19.04 1.39 -2.51
C PRO A 200 -17.63 1.94 -2.68
N ARG A 201 -17.11 2.57 -1.61
CA ARG A 201 -15.84 3.30 -1.62
C ARG A 201 -14.66 2.33 -1.56
N SER A 202 -13.88 2.27 -2.63
CA SER A 202 -12.56 1.65 -2.64
C SER A 202 -11.55 2.50 -1.87
N CYS A 203 -10.55 1.88 -1.24
CA CYS A 203 -9.46 2.56 -0.53
C CYS A 203 -8.44 3.15 -1.50
N CYS A 204 -8.05 4.42 -1.36
CA CYS A 204 -7.14 5.15 -2.27
C CYS A 204 -7.81 5.71 -3.55
N SER A 205 -9.11 5.98 -3.48
CA SER A 205 -9.83 6.77 -4.48
C SER A 205 -9.40 8.25 -4.47
N PRO A 206 -9.74 9.06 -5.50
CA PRO A 206 -9.50 10.51 -5.48
C PRO A 206 -10.09 11.20 -4.24
N LEU A 207 -11.25 10.75 -3.76
CA LEU A 207 -11.87 11.24 -2.52
C LEU A 207 -11.02 10.89 -1.29
N ASP A 208 -10.46 9.68 -1.22
CA ASP A 208 -9.59 9.30 -0.10
C ASP A 208 -8.28 10.09 -0.08
N ILE A 209 -7.76 10.44 -1.26
CA ILE A 209 -6.57 11.31 -1.39
C ILE A 209 -6.90 12.69 -0.80
N GLN A 210 -8.06 13.23 -1.13
CA GLN A 210 -8.54 14.50 -0.60
C GLN A 210 -8.74 14.44 0.92
N ASP A 211 -9.41 13.40 1.42
CA ASP A 211 -9.59 13.18 2.87
C ASP A 211 -8.24 13.12 3.61
N ALA A 212 -7.26 12.40 3.06
CA ALA A 212 -5.92 12.31 3.64
C ALA A 212 -5.23 13.68 3.68
N LYS A 213 -5.39 14.47 2.63
CA LYS A 213 -4.84 15.83 2.53
C LYS A 213 -5.49 16.77 3.55
N GLU A 214 -6.81 16.75 3.68
CA GLU A 214 -7.53 17.59 4.65
C GLU A 214 -7.15 17.28 6.09
N VAL A 215 -6.98 15.99 6.41
CA VAL A 215 -6.44 15.57 7.71
C VAL A 215 -5.03 16.12 7.90
N ALA A 216 -4.17 15.97 6.90
CA ALA A 216 -2.78 16.42 6.98
C ALA A 216 -2.66 17.94 7.19
N ASP A 217 -3.45 18.72 6.45
CA ASP A 217 -3.53 20.18 6.61
C ASP A 217 -4.03 20.55 8.02
N LYS A 218 -5.06 19.84 8.51
CA LYS A 218 -5.60 20.06 9.86
C LYS A 218 -4.60 19.81 10.98
N ILE A 219 -3.80 18.73 10.88
CA ILE A 219 -2.78 18.40 11.89
C ILE A 219 -1.41 19.05 11.61
N GLY A 220 -1.32 19.87 10.56
CA GLY A 220 -0.13 20.65 10.23
C GLY A 220 1.07 19.83 9.76
N ILE A 221 0.84 18.77 8.97
CA ILE A 221 1.91 17.93 8.39
C ILE A 221 1.94 18.04 6.86
N PRO A 222 3.12 17.96 6.21
CA PRO A 222 3.19 17.84 4.76
C PRO A 222 2.54 16.55 4.27
N HIS A 223 1.87 16.60 3.12
CA HIS A 223 1.25 15.43 2.48
C HIS A 223 1.68 15.31 1.02
N TYR A 224 1.98 14.07 0.61
CA TYR A 224 2.43 13.74 -0.73
C TYR A 224 1.62 12.58 -1.30
N VAL A 225 1.36 12.64 -2.61
CA VAL A 225 0.75 11.54 -3.36
C VAL A 225 1.83 10.86 -4.19
N ILE A 226 1.92 9.53 -4.07
CA ILE A 226 2.90 8.72 -4.81
C ILE A 226 2.14 7.80 -5.76
N ASN A 227 2.41 7.92 -7.05
CA ASN A 227 1.83 7.03 -8.04
C ASN A 227 2.59 5.69 -8.06
N LEU A 228 1.90 4.62 -7.71
CA LEU A 228 2.42 3.25 -7.69
C LEU A 228 1.55 2.31 -8.54
N ALA A 229 0.72 2.85 -9.45
CA ALA A 229 -0.26 2.06 -10.19
C ALA A 229 0.37 0.91 -10.98
N ASP A 230 1.43 1.16 -11.73
CA ASP A 230 2.13 0.12 -12.50
C ASP A 230 2.75 -0.97 -11.62
N LEU A 231 3.31 -0.57 -10.47
CA LEU A 231 3.92 -1.52 -9.52
C LEU A 231 2.86 -2.34 -8.81
N PHE A 232 1.71 -1.73 -8.47
CA PHE A 232 0.57 -2.40 -7.89
C PHE A 232 -0.06 -3.39 -8.87
N GLU A 233 -0.20 -3.00 -10.14
CA GLU A 233 -0.64 -3.87 -11.23
C GLU A 233 0.23 -5.13 -11.32
N GLN A 234 1.56 -4.94 -11.37
CA GLN A 234 2.51 -6.04 -11.54
C GLN A 234 2.65 -6.95 -10.30
N ARG A 235 2.59 -6.37 -9.09
CA ARG A 235 2.91 -7.09 -7.83
C ARG A 235 1.68 -7.57 -7.07
N VAL A 236 0.50 -7.04 -7.38
CA VAL A 236 -0.74 -7.35 -6.65
C VAL A 236 -1.82 -7.84 -7.59
N ILE A 237 -2.21 -7.05 -8.60
CA ILE A 237 -3.37 -7.37 -9.44
C ILE A 237 -3.09 -8.58 -10.35
N ARG A 238 -1.96 -8.60 -11.06
CA ARG A 238 -1.62 -9.74 -11.94
C ARG A 238 -1.47 -11.05 -11.16
N PRO A 239 -0.66 -11.12 -10.07
CA PRO A 239 -0.58 -12.33 -9.26
C PRO A 239 -1.94 -12.78 -8.68
N PHE A 240 -2.81 -11.83 -8.32
CA PHE A 240 -4.16 -12.14 -7.88
C PHE A 240 -4.98 -12.83 -8.99
N CYS A 241 -4.94 -12.30 -10.21
CA CYS A 241 -5.61 -12.93 -11.35
C CYS A 241 -5.03 -14.31 -11.66
N ASP A 242 -3.70 -14.41 -11.78
CA ASP A 242 -3.01 -15.64 -12.17
C ASP A 242 -3.31 -16.79 -11.17
N GLN A 243 -3.27 -16.51 -9.87
CA GLN A 243 -3.58 -17.51 -8.83
C GLN A 243 -5.03 -18.03 -8.92
N TYR A 244 -6.00 -17.16 -9.22
CA TYR A 244 -7.38 -17.61 -9.47
C TYR A 244 -7.50 -18.51 -10.70
N LEU A 245 -6.75 -18.20 -11.77
CA LEU A 245 -6.72 -19.01 -13.00
C LEU A 245 -6.10 -20.39 -12.76
N GLU A 246 -5.19 -20.49 -11.80
CA GLU A 246 -4.56 -21.74 -11.34
C GLU A 246 -5.42 -22.51 -10.31
N GLY A 247 -6.63 -22.04 -9.99
CA GLY A 247 -7.55 -22.69 -9.06
C GLY A 247 -7.22 -22.46 -7.58
N MET A 248 -6.34 -21.51 -7.28
CA MET A 248 -6.04 -21.06 -5.93
C MET A 248 -6.99 -19.93 -5.50
N THR A 249 -6.93 -19.54 -4.23
CA THR A 249 -7.63 -18.35 -3.71
C THR A 249 -6.62 -17.38 -3.10
N PRO A 250 -6.21 -16.31 -3.81
CA PRO A 250 -5.21 -15.34 -3.34
C PRO A 250 -5.72 -14.45 -2.20
N ASN A 251 -4.80 -13.83 -1.47
CA ASN A 251 -5.07 -12.65 -0.64
C ASN A 251 -4.24 -11.45 -1.12
N PRO A 252 -4.83 -10.51 -1.89
CA PRO A 252 -4.07 -9.42 -2.50
C PRO A 252 -3.54 -8.41 -1.46
N CYS A 253 -4.20 -8.31 -0.30
CA CYS A 253 -3.80 -7.38 0.77
C CYS A 253 -2.43 -7.76 1.37
N LEU A 254 -2.08 -9.05 1.38
CA LEU A 254 -0.77 -9.52 1.82
C LEU A 254 0.34 -9.09 0.86
N ASN A 255 0.14 -9.28 -0.44
CA ASN A 255 1.10 -8.83 -1.47
C ASN A 255 1.23 -7.31 -1.46
N CYS A 256 0.13 -6.58 -1.29
CA CYS A 256 0.15 -5.13 -1.10
C CYS A 256 0.98 -4.75 0.13
N ASN A 257 0.79 -5.42 1.28
CA ASN A 257 1.59 -5.12 2.48
C ASN A 257 3.08 -5.41 2.26
N ARG A 258 3.41 -6.60 1.75
CA ARG A 258 4.78 -7.09 1.53
C ARG A 258 5.56 -6.23 0.53
N PHE A 259 5.01 -6.03 -0.67
CA PHE A 259 5.74 -5.43 -1.79
C PHE A 259 5.48 -3.93 -1.94
N ILE A 260 4.26 -3.48 -1.66
CA ILE A 260 3.89 -2.08 -1.91
C ILE A 260 4.16 -1.23 -0.67
N LYS A 261 3.57 -1.57 0.48
CA LYS A 261 3.69 -0.77 1.71
C LYS A 261 5.08 -0.91 2.34
N LEU A 262 5.47 -2.12 2.75
CA LEU A 262 6.69 -2.32 3.54
C LEU A 262 7.98 -2.27 2.71
N ASP A 263 7.90 -2.46 1.39
CA ASP A 263 9.07 -2.35 0.50
C ASP A 263 9.08 -1.04 -0.30
N ILE A 264 8.25 -0.92 -1.33
CA ILE A 264 8.31 0.22 -2.27
C ILE A 264 8.04 1.56 -1.56
N LEU A 265 6.92 1.68 -0.83
CA LEU A 265 6.56 2.92 -0.15
C LEU A 265 7.59 3.29 0.91
N ARG A 266 8.10 2.31 1.69
CA ARG A 266 9.19 2.53 2.64
C ARG A 266 10.43 3.13 1.96
N ARG A 267 10.84 2.59 0.82
CA ARG A 267 11.97 3.14 0.05
C ARG A 267 11.69 4.55 -0.45
N ARG A 268 10.48 4.85 -0.93
CA ARG A 268 10.10 6.21 -1.35
C ARG A 268 10.07 7.20 -0.17
N ALA A 269 9.54 6.77 0.97
CA ALA A 269 9.59 7.53 2.22
C ALA A 269 11.03 7.89 2.61
N HIS A 270 11.96 6.96 2.39
CA HIS A 270 13.37 7.19 2.66
C HIS A 270 13.99 8.28 1.76
N TRP A 271 13.61 8.32 0.48
CA TRP A 271 14.00 9.42 -0.43
C TRP A 271 13.42 10.78 0.00
N LEU A 272 12.34 10.79 0.77
CA LEU A 272 11.77 11.98 1.41
C LEU A 272 12.37 12.28 2.80
N GLY A 273 13.45 11.58 3.15
CA GLY A 273 14.19 11.75 4.40
C GLY A 273 13.53 11.12 5.63
N ALA A 274 12.51 10.28 5.46
CA ALA A 274 11.95 9.54 6.58
C ALA A 274 12.80 8.30 6.92
N TYR A 275 13.06 8.08 8.20
CA TYR A 275 13.72 6.86 8.67
C TYR A 275 12.71 5.75 8.92
N TYR A 276 11.52 6.11 9.43
CA TYR A 276 10.44 5.18 9.73
C TYR A 276 9.28 5.31 8.73
N LEU A 277 8.66 4.18 8.42
CA LEU A 277 7.33 4.10 7.82
C LEU A 277 6.33 3.70 8.90
N SER A 278 5.18 4.38 8.95
CA SER A 278 4.04 4.04 9.78
C SER A 278 2.80 3.80 8.93
N THR A 279 1.90 2.98 9.45
CA THR A 279 0.61 2.68 8.80
C THR A 279 -0.49 2.61 9.86
N GLY A 280 -1.75 2.66 9.43
CA GLY A 280 -2.90 2.43 10.32
C GLY A 280 -3.16 0.96 10.67
N HIS A 281 -2.16 0.06 10.60
CA HIS A 281 -2.37 -1.34 10.99
C HIS A 281 -2.36 -1.49 12.51
N TYR A 282 -3.23 -2.37 13.02
CA TYR A 282 -3.25 -2.79 14.42
C TYR A 282 -2.31 -3.98 14.59
N VAL A 283 -1.07 -3.71 15.01
CA VAL A 283 -0.02 -4.71 15.23
C VAL A 283 1.01 -4.13 16.19
N ARG A 284 1.68 -4.94 17.00
CA ARG A 284 2.77 -4.44 17.86
C ARG A 284 4.10 -4.94 17.32
N VAL A 285 5.01 -4.03 16.98
CA VAL A 285 6.38 -4.38 16.58
C VAL A 285 7.35 -3.89 17.64
N ARG A 286 8.17 -4.78 18.17
CA ARG A 286 9.08 -4.49 19.30
C ARG A 286 10.48 -5.02 18.98
N SER A 287 11.51 -4.27 19.38
CA SER A 287 12.88 -4.78 19.33
C SER A 287 13.09 -5.76 20.48
N ALA A 288 13.72 -6.91 20.20
CA ALA A 288 14.20 -7.86 21.17
C ALA A 288 15.66 -7.51 21.51
N GLU A 289 15.90 -7.07 22.74
CA GLU A 289 17.24 -6.66 23.20
C GLU A 289 18.27 -7.80 23.12
N GLU A 290 17.82 -9.05 23.26
CA GLU A 290 18.66 -10.25 23.35
C GLU A 290 19.42 -10.58 22.06
N ASN A 291 18.81 -10.35 20.90
CA ASN A 291 19.39 -10.72 19.59
C ASN A 291 19.29 -9.60 18.53
N GLY A 292 18.80 -8.42 18.91
CA GLY A 292 18.64 -7.26 18.02
C GLY A 292 17.57 -7.43 16.94
N ARG A 293 16.75 -8.50 16.98
CA ARG A 293 15.65 -8.69 16.03
C ARG A 293 14.44 -7.84 16.41
N PHE A 294 13.58 -7.61 15.43
CA PHE A 294 12.26 -7.04 15.62
C PHE A 294 11.23 -8.16 15.59
N LEU A 295 10.44 -8.23 16.65
CA LEU A 295 9.38 -9.20 16.87
C LEU A 295 8.03 -8.56 16.62
N VAL A 296 7.10 -9.37 16.10
CA VAL A 296 5.75 -8.94 15.77
C VAL A 296 4.78 -9.63 16.73
N TYR A 297 3.92 -8.86 17.36
CA TYR A 297 2.91 -9.35 18.28
C TYR A 297 1.52 -8.92 17.83
N ARG A 298 0.52 -9.69 18.24
CA ARG A 298 -0.89 -9.33 18.12
C ARG A 298 -1.17 -7.96 18.69
N ALA A 299 -2.12 -7.23 18.12
CA ALA A 299 -2.60 -5.96 18.70
C ALA A 299 -3.27 -6.15 20.07
N GLU A 300 -3.37 -5.09 20.85
CA GLU A 300 -4.20 -5.04 22.06
C GLU A 300 -5.68 -5.35 21.73
N ASP A 301 -6.17 -4.84 20.61
CA ASP A 301 -7.52 -5.10 20.12
C ASP A 301 -7.58 -6.37 19.26
N SER A 302 -7.98 -7.48 19.89
CA SER A 302 -8.11 -8.77 19.19
C SER A 302 -9.12 -8.76 18.05
N SER A 303 -10.11 -7.85 18.05
CA SER A 303 -11.10 -7.73 16.97
C SER A 303 -10.54 -7.05 15.72
N LYS A 304 -9.46 -6.28 15.89
CA LYS A 304 -8.76 -5.55 14.84
C LYS A 304 -7.37 -6.07 14.53
N ASP A 305 -6.88 -7.06 15.27
CA ASP A 305 -5.55 -7.64 15.09
C ASP A 305 -5.25 -7.94 13.60
N GLN A 306 -4.19 -7.31 13.12
CA GLN A 306 -3.68 -7.45 11.76
C GLN A 306 -2.25 -8.01 11.75
N SER A 307 -1.77 -8.56 12.87
CA SER A 307 -0.43 -9.16 12.96
C SER A 307 -0.20 -10.23 11.88
N CYS A 308 -1.24 -10.98 11.49
CA CYS A 308 -1.16 -11.94 10.39
C CYS A 308 -0.69 -11.33 9.06
N MET A 309 -0.86 -10.03 8.84
CA MET A 309 -0.43 -9.36 7.61
C MET A 309 1.08 -9.16 7.52
N PHE A 310 1.80 -9.42 8.61
CA PHE A 310 3.22 -9.16 8.77
C PHE A 310 4.07 -10.43 8.80
N TRP A 311 3.48 -11.62 8.56
CA TRP A 311 4.23 -12.88 8.62
C TRP A 311 5.38 -12.93 7.60
N SER A 312 5.25 -12.23 6.47
CA SER A 312 6.25 -12.14 5.40
C SER A 312 7.19 -10.94 5.52
N ALA A 313 7.06 -10.15 6.60
CA ALA A 313 7.91 -8.98 6.81
C ALA A 313 9.35 -9.40 7.15
N THR A 314 10.32 -8.74 6.52
CA THR A 314 11.75 -8.97 6.79
C THR A 314 12.22 -8.13 7.98
N GLN A 315 13.35 -8.50 8.58
CA GLN A 315 13.97 -7.72 9.66
C GLN A 315 14.33 -6.29 9.20
N GLU A 316 14.77 -6.13 7.96
CA GLU A 316 15.02 -4.83 7.31
C GLU A 316 13.74 -3.99 7.15
N GLN A 317 12.58 -4.62 6.96
CA GLN A 317 11.31 -3.89 6.91
C GLN A 317 10.84 -3.51 8.32
N LEU A 318 10.94 -4.45 9.26
CA LEU A 318 10.46 -4.27 10.64
C LEU A 318 11.26 -3.23 11.42
N CYS A 319 12.58 -3.14 11.22
CA CYS A 319 13.42 -2.17 11.94
C CYS A 319 13.11 -0.71 11.57
N HIS A 320 12.46 -0.50 10.43
CA HIS A 320 12.04 0.79 9.91
C HIS A 320 10.53 1.00 10.01
N PHE A 321 9.80 0.17 10.77
CA PHE A 321 8.34 0.23 10.83
C PHE A 321 7.83 0.63 12.22
N LEU A 322 6.85 1.54 12.24
CA LEU A 322 6.10 1.93 13.43
C LEU A 322 4.62 1.59 13.24
N SER A 323 3.98 1.11 14.31
CA SER A 323 2.53 0.91 14.35
C SER A 323 2.00 1.47 15.67
N PRO A 324 1.62 2.76 15.71
CA PRO A 324 1.12 3.37 16.94
C PRO A 324 -0.21 2.76 17.39
N LEU A 325 -1.01 2.19 16.47
CA LEU A 325 -2.33 1.64 16.79
C LEU A 325 -2.28 0.25 17.43
N GLY A 326 -1.11 -0.39 17.51
CA GLY A 326 -0.94 -1.70 18.13
C GLY A 326 -1.37 -1.76 19.60
N ASP A 327 -1.24 -0.64 20.33
CA ASP A 327 -1.57 -0.50 21.76
C ASP A 327 -2.88 0.30 21.97
N TYR A 328 -3.75 0.32 20.96
CA TYR A 328 -5.04 1.01 21.02
C TYR A 328 -6.19 0.11 20.56
N THR A 329 -7.30 0.16 21.29
CA THR A 329 -8.59 -0.33 20.82
C THR A 329 -9.16 0.57 19.72
N LYS A 330 -9.95 0.02 18.79
CA LYS A 330 -10.65 0.81 17.76
C LYS A 330 -11.48 1.94 18.35
N GLU A 331 -12.14 1.68 19.47
CA GLU A 331 -12.95 2.68 20.18
C GLU A 331 -12.10 3.87 20.64
N ARG A 332 -10.92 3.59 21.23
CA ARG A 332 -9.95 4.64 21.62
C ARG A 332 -9.46 5.42 20.41
N VAL A 333 -9.19 4.76 19.28
CA VAL A 333 -8.78 5.42 18.02
C VAL A 333 -9.87 6.38 17.53
N ARG A 334 -11.13 5.95 17.49
CA ARG A 334 -12.25 6.84 17.09
C ARG A 334 -12.39 8.04 18.03
N LYS A 335 -12.34 7.83 19.35
CA LYS A 335 -12.39 8.92 20.34
C LYS A 335 -11.26 9.93 20.18
N LEU A 336 -10.05 9.51 19.81
CA LEU A 336 -8.94 10.42 19.53
C LEU A 336 -9.22 11.24 18.27
N ALA A 337 -9.67 10.59 17.19
CA ALA A 337 -10.04 11.27 15.95
C ALA A 337 -11.15 12.32 16.18
N GLU A 338 -12.20 11.96 16.93
CA GLU A 338 -13.31 12.85 17.31
C GLU A 338 -12.81 14.06 18.13
N ARG A 339 -11.97 13.84 19.14
CA ARG A 339 -11.42 14.91 19.99
C ARG A 339 -10.53 15.88 19.22
N ALA A 340 -9.78 15.38 18.24
CA ALA A 340 -8.98 16.20 17.35
C ALA A 340 -9.80 16.80 16.19
N TYR A 341 -11.12 16.54 16.17
CA TYR A 341 -12.05 16.97 15.12
C TYR A 341 -11.59 16.55 13.73
N LEU A 342 -10.95 15.39 13.56
CA LEU A 342 -10.50 14.93 12.26
C LEU A 342 -11.70 14.78 11.31
N PRO A 343 -11.65 15.28 10.07
CA PRO A 343 -12.79 15.25 9.14
C PRO A 343 -13.26 13.81 8.83
N VAL A 344 -12.37 12.83 8.99
CA VAL A 344 -12.65 11.41 8.77
C VAL A 344 -13.06 10.64 10.04
N ALA A 345 -13.32 11.30 11.16
CA ALA A 345 -13.59 10.65 12.45
C ALA A 345 -14.76 9.66 12.40
N ASP A 346 -15.82 10.01 11.68
CA ASP A 346 -17.03 9.18 11.52
C ASP A 346 -16.98 8.25 10.29
N LYS A 347 -15.90 8.31 9.51
CA LYS A 347 -15.79 7.53 8.27
C LYS A 347 -15.85 6.03 8.56
N MET A 348 -16.62 5.31 7.73
CA MET A 348 -16.70 3.86 7.77
C MET A 348 -15.40 3.23 7.25
N GLU A 349 -15.08 2.03 7.73
CA GLU A 349 -13.89 1.29 7.30
C GLU A 349 -14.17 0.56 5.99
N SER A 350 -13.20 0.59 5.07
CA SER A 350 -13.22 -0.27 3.89
C SER A 350 -13.05 -1.74 4.30
N GLN A 351 -13.99 -2.60 3.92
CA GLN A 351 -13.93 -4.04 4.18
C GLN A 351 -13.59 -4.87 2.93
N GLU A 352 -13.73 -4.28 1.74
CA GLU A 352 -13.58 -5.00 0.46
C GLU A 352 -12.16 -4.91 -0.11
N ILE A 353 -11.86 -5.77 -1.08
CA ILE A 353 -10.62 -5.71 -1.86
C ILE A 353 -10.53 -4.34 -2.53
N CYS A 354 -9.43 -3.62 -2.31
CA CYS A 354 -9.36 -2.21 -2.64
C CYS A 354 -9.64 -1.90 -4.12
N PHE A 355 -9.18 -2.74 -5.06
CA PHE A 355 -9.38 -2.55 -6.49
C PHE A 355 -10.64 -3.26 -7.05
N ILE A 356 -11.51 -3.79 -6.20
CA ILE A 356 -12.78 -4.45 -6.58
C ILE A 356 -13.92 -3.83 -5.74
N SER A 357 -14.30 -2.61 -6.08
CA SER A 357 -15.26 -1.81 -5.31
C SER A 357 -16.67 -2.43 -5.24
N ASP A 358 -17.10 -3.15 -6.28
CA ASP A 358 -18.42 -3.78 -6.33
C ASP A 358 -18.46 -5.20 -5.74
N ASN A 359 -17.35 -5.65 -5.15
CA ASN A 359 -17.17 -7.00 -4.62
C ASN A 359 -17.43 -8.12 -5.65
N ASN A 360 -17.29 -7.81 -6.95
CA ASN A 360 -17.51 -8.76 -8.03
C ASN A 360 -16.19 -9.12 -8.72
N TYR A 361 -15.41 -9.97 -8.05
CA TYR A 361 -14.15 -10.43 -8.63
C TYR A 361 -14.35 -11.28 -9.90
N HIS A 362 -15.54 -11.86 -10.11
CA HIS A 362 -15.85 -12.61 -11.34
C HIS A 362 -15.85 -11.69 -12.55
N ARG A 363 -16.51 -10.54 -12.43
CA ARG A 363 -16.47 -9.46 -13.43
C ARG A 363 -15.05 -8.96 -13.62
N PHE A 364 -14.35 -8.67 -12.52
CA PHE A 364 -12.98 -8.16 -12.55
C PHE A 364 -12.03 -9.09 -13.32
N LEU A 365 -12.07 -10.41 -13.11
CA LEU A 365 -11.24 -11.37 -13.85
C LEU A 365 -11.54 -11.35 -15.36
N ARG A 366 -12.81 -11.20 -15.76
CA ARG A 366 -13.19 -11.13 -17.18
C ARG A 366 -12.66 -9.86 -17.83
N GLU A 367 -12.83 -8.72 -17.18
CA GLU A 367 -12.41 -7.42 -17.71
C GLU A 367 -10.88 -7.28 -17.70
N LYS A 368 -10.22 -7.71 -16.62
CA LYS A 368 -8.80 -7.44 -16.39
C LYS A 368 -7.88 -8.34 -17.20
N VAL A 369 -8.17 -9.63 -17.28
CA VAL A 369 -7.31 -10.62 -17.95
C VAL A 369 -8.02 -11.37 -19.07
N GLY A 370 -9.20 -10.92 -19.47
CA GLY A 370 -9.97 -11.59 -20.53
C GLY A 370 -10.37 -13.01 -20.14
N TYR A 371 -10.57 -13.29 -18.85
CA TYR A 371 -10.89 -14.65 -18.39
C TYR A 371 -12.16 -15.15 -19.06
N CYS A 372 -12.03 -16.19 -19.87
CA CYS A 372 -13.14 -16.93 -20.46
C CYS A 372 -13.43 -18.17 -19.59
N PRO A 373 -14.50 -18.16 -18.77
CA PRO A 373 -14.80 -19.28 -17.89
C PRO A 373 -15.08 -20.54 -18.70
N ARG A 374 -14.49 -21.66 -18.30
CA ARG A 374 -14.72 -22.98 -18.91
C ARG A 374 -15.63 -23.79 -17.99
N PRO A 375 -16.93 -23.99 -18.34
CA PRO A 375 -17.80 -24.85 -17.57
C PRO A 375 -17.28 -26.29 -17.52
N GLY A 376 -17.55 -26.99 -16.42
CA GLY A 376 -17.07 -28.34 -16.19
C GLY A 376 -17.89 -29.07 -15.12
N PRO A 377 -17.66 -30.38 -14.93
CA PRO A 377 -18.45 -31.18 -14.00
C PRO A 377 -18.28 -30.75 -12.54
N ILE A 378 -19.39 -30.72 -11.82
CA ILE A 378 -19.38 -30.78 -10.35
C ILE A 378 -19.55 -32.24 -9.95
N VAL A 379 -18.60 -32.77 -9.20
CA VAL A 379 -18.59 -34.16 -8.73
C VAL A 379 -18.67 -34.21 -7.21
N ASP A 380 -19.35 -35.21 -6.66
CA ASP A 380 -19.26 -35.50 -5.23
C ASP A 380 -17.95 -36.25 -4.88
N THR A 381 -17.76 -36.54 -3.59
CA THR A 381 -16.59 -37.28 -3.08
C THR A 381 -16.50 -38.73 -3.58
N GLU A 382 -17.57 -39.27 -4.17
CA GLU A 382 -17.61 -40.60 -4.78
C GLU A 382 -17.35 -40.55 -6.30
N GLY A 383 -17.19 -39.34 -6.86
CA GLY A 383 -16.95 -39.11 -8.28
C GLY A 383 -18.23 -39.05 -9.13
N LYS A 384 -19.41 -39.06 -8.51
CA LYS A 384 -20.68 -38.93 -9.24
C LYS A 384 -20.89 -37.47 -9.64
N VAL A 385 -21.21 -37.26 -10.91
CA VAL A 385 -21.56 -35.93 -11.43
C VAL A 385 -22.93 -35.51 -10.88
N ILE A 386 -22.98 -34.35 -10.22
CA ILE A 386 -24.19 -33.80 -9.61
C ILE A 386 -24.54 -32.38 -10.12
N GLY A 387 -23.75 -31.83 -11.03
CA GLY A 387 -24.02 -30.55 -11.67
C GLY A 387 -22.89 -30.08 -12.59
N THR A 388 -22.94 -28.79 -12.95
CA THR A 388 -21.96 -28.13 -13.82
C THR A 388 -21.57 -26.79 -13.21
N HIS A 389 -20.27 -26.55 -13.06
CA HIS A 389 -19.74 -25.29 -12.54
C HIS A 389 -19.59 -24.26 -13.67
N GLN A 390 -19.54 -22.97 -13.32
CA GLN A 390 -19.41 -21.89 -14.31
C GLN A 390 -17.95 -21.56 -14.68
N GLY A 391 -16.99 -22.15 -13.98
CA GLY A 391 -15.54 -21.97 -14.19
C GLY A 391 -14.81 -22.03 -12.86
N LEU A 392 -13.71 -22.76 -12.76
CA LEU A 392 -13.09 -23.09 -11.46
C LEU A 392 -12.62 -21.86 -10.66
N ALA A 393 -12.20 -20.79 -11.33
CA ALA A 393 -11.77 -19.54 -10.68
C ALA A 393 -12.87 -18.89 -9.82
N PHE A 394 -14.13 -19.25 -10.03
CA PHE A 394 -15.28 -18.70 -9.31
C PHE A 394 -15.59 -19.42 -7.99
N TYR A 395 -14.75 -20.38 -7.60
CA TYR A 395 -14.97 -21.22 -6.43
C TYR A 395 -13.76 -21.23 -5.50
N THR A 396 -14.03 -21.30 -4.20
CA THR A 396 -13.02 -21.40 -3.15
C THR A 396 -13.33 -22.60 -2.26
N ILE A 397 -12.31 -23.31 -1.78
CA ILE A 397 -12.48 -24.41 -0.81
C ILE A 397 -13.28 -23.94 0.42
N GLY A 398 -14.27 -24.72 0.82
CA GLY A 398 -15.20 -24.41 1.90
C GLY A 398 -16.40 -23.53 1.52
N GLN A 399 -16.48 -23.07 0.27
CA GLN A 399 -17.64 -22.34 -0.26
C GLN A 399 -18.89 -23.21 -0.28
N ARG A 400 -20.01 -22.66 0.19
CA ARG A 400 -21.34 -23.31 0.21
C ARG A 400 -22.33 -22.70 -0.78
N ARG A 401 -22.30 -21.39 -0.94
CA ARG A 401 -23.26 -20.63 -1.76
C ARG A 401 -22.78 -20.54 -3.21
N GLY A 402 -23.71 -20.31 -4.14
CA GLY A 402 -23.37 -20.12 -5.56
C GLY A 402 -22.94 -21.39 -6.31
N LEU A 403 -23.18 -22.58 -5.75
CA LEU A 403 -22.86 -23.86 -6.41
C LEU A 403 -23.87 -24.23 -7.51
N GLY A 404 -25.12 -23.77 -7.42
CA GLY A 404 -26.15 -24.04 -8.43
C GLY A 404 -26.62 -25.49 -8.50
N ILE A 405 -26.42 -26.28 -7.44
CA ILE A 405 -26.77 -27.70 -7.37
C ILE A 405 -27.85 -27.97 -6.31
N GLY A 406 -28.77 -28.88 -6.60
CA GLY A 406 -29.75 -29.42 -5.65
C GLY A 406 -29.28 -30.76 -5.06
N GLY A 407 -29.99 -31.29 -4.06
CA GLY A 407 -29.68 -32.60 -3.48
C GLY A 407 -29.90 -32.70 -1.96
N PRO A 408 -29.50 -33.81 -1.33
CA PRO A 408 -29.84 -34.17 0.05
C PRO A 408 -29.12 -33.38 1.16
N GLY A 409 -28.37 -32.32 0.85
CA GLY A 409 -27.75 -31.53 1.91
C GLY A 409 -27.01 -30.31 1.40
N PRO A 410 -26.54 -29.44 2.32
CA PRO A 410 -25.64 -28.39 1.93
C PRO A 410 -24.33 -29.03 1.47
N TYR A 411 -24.00 -28.79 0.20
CA TYR A 411 -22.71 -29.10 -0.36
C TYR A 411 -21.71 -27.97 -0.09
N TYR A 412 -20.45 -28.35 0.06
CA TYR A 412 -19.32 -27.45 0.20
C TYR A 412 -18.25 -27.84 -0.80
N VAL A 413 -17.53 -26.88 -1.37
CA VAL A 413 -16.35 -27.16 -2.17
C VAL A 413 -15.27 -27.79 -1.29
N VAL A 414 -14.79 -28.98 -1.66
CA VAL A 414 -13.75 -29.73 -0.93
C VAL A 414 -12.48 -29.96 -1.76
N GLY A 415 -12.55 -29.68 -3.06
CA GLY A 415 -11.42 -29.77 -3.98
C GLY A 415 -11.70 -29.04 -5.30
N ILE A 416 -10.63 -28.60 -5.94
CA ILE A 416 -10.61 -27.98 -7.26
C ILE A 416 -9.50 -28.71 -8.04
N ASP A 417 -9.85 -29.37 -9.14
CA ASP A 417 -8.91 -30.08 -10.00
C ASP A 417 -8.86 -29.34 -11.35
N THR A 418 -7.84 -28.51 -11.55
CA THR A 418 -7.69 -27.68 -12.74
C THR A 418 -7.27 -28.47 -13.98
N GLU A 419 -6.55 -29.59 -13.81
CA GLU A 419 -6.14 -30.46 -14.92
C GLU A 419 -7.34 -31.16 -15.55
N LYS A 420 -8.26 -31.67 -14.71
CA LYS A 420 -9.47 -32.37 -15.16
C LYS A 420 -10.68 -31.45 -15.30
N ASN A 421 -10.54 -30.17 -14.94
CA ASN A 421 -11.62 -29.19 -14.90
C ASN A 421 -12.82 -29.68 -14.04
N LEU A 422 -12.53 -30.19 -12.83
CA LEU A 422 -13.55 -30.72 -11.90
C LEU A 422 -13.68 -29.85 -10.66
N LEU A 423 -14.91 -29.55 -10.28
CA LEU A 423 -15.23 -29.00 -8.96
C LEU A 423 -15.72 -30.13 -8.06
N ILE A 424 -14.97 -30.42 -6.99
CA ILE A 424 -15.30 -31.51 -6.06
C ILE A 424 -16.04 -30.92 -4.87
N VAL A 425 -17.22 -31.47 -4.58
CA VAL A 425 -18.04 -31.04 -3.45
C VAL A 425 -18.32 -32.20 -2.49
N GLY A 426 -18.47 -31.88 -1.22
CA GLY A 426 -18.79 -32.83 -0.17
C GLY A 426 -19.70 -32.21 0.89
N HIS A 427 -19.90 -32.93 1.98
CA HIS A 427 -20.65 -32.44 3.13
C HIS A 427 -19.75 -31.66 4.08
N TRP A 428 -20.36 -31.15 5.16
CA TRP A 428 -19.68 -30.29 6.12
C TRP A 428 -18.46 -30.95 6.79
N LYS A 429 -18.40 -32.28 6.88
CA LYS A 429 -17.24 -33.00 7.44
C LYS A 429 -16.08 -33.07 6.46
N ASP A 430 -16.38 -33.03 5.17
CA ASP A 430 -15.40 -33.25 4.10
C ASP A 430 -14.54 -32.02 3.79
N VAL A 431 -14.85 -30.87 4.41
CA VAL A 431 -14.02 -29.65 4.34
C VAL A 431 -12.93 -29.61 5.42
N TYR A 432 -12.89 -30.57 6.33
CA TYR A 432 -11.89 -30.63 7.39
C TYR A 432 -10.65 -31.40 6.93
N ARG A 433 -9.48 -30.82 7.22
CA ARG A 433 -8.18 -31.41 6.89
C ARG A 433 -7.26 -31.33 8.09
N ARG A 434 -6.35 -32.30 8.19
CA ARG A 434 -5.42 -32.40 9.32
C ARG A 434 -4.02 -31.90 8.98
N GLU A 435 -3.66 -31.86 7.70
CA GLU A 435 -2.31 -31.55 7.27
C GLU A 435 -2.31 -30.56 6.11
N LEU A 436 -1.30 -29.70 6.08
CA LEU A 436 -0.99 -28.84 4.94
C LEU A 436 0.52 -28.73 4.72
N ILE A 437 0.90 -28.39 3.49
CA ILE A 437 2.24 -27.92 3.14
C ILE A 437 2.16 -26.43 2.88
N ALA A 438 3.06 -25.69 3.50
CA ALA A 438 3.27 -24.28 3.23
C ALA A 438 4.61 -24.05 2.56
N GLU A 439 4.66 -23.10 1.63
CA GLU A 439 5.84 -22.64 0.91
C GLU A 439 6.06 -21.14 1.12
N GLU A 440 7.18 -20.63 0.61
CA GLU A 440 7.64 -19.25 0.84
C GLU A 440 7.63 -18.88 2.33
N VAL A 441 8.07 -19.81 3.18
CA VAL A 441 7.99 -19.61 4.63
C VAL A 441 8.92 -18.50 5.10
N ASN A 442 8.45 -17.72 6.06
CA ASN A 442 9.24 -16.71 6.74
C ASN A 442 9.03 -16.82 8.25
N PHE A 443 10.13 -16.68 9.00
CA PHE A 443 10.13 -16.70 10.46
C PHE A 443 10.61 -15.36 11.00
N ILE A 444 9.90 -14.84 12.00
CA ILE A 444 10.20 -13.53 12.59
C ILE A 444 11.33 -13.63 13.63
N PRO A 445 11.27 -14.54 14.63
CA PRO A 445 12.26 -14.57 15.71
C PRO A 445 13.58 -15.26 15.35
N PHE A 446 13.65 -15.97 14.22
CA PHE A 446 14.85 -16.70 13.76
C PHE A 446 14.82 -16.84 12.23
N ASP A 447 15.96 -17.22 11.62
CA ASP A 447 16.10 -17.26 10.16
C ASP A 447 15.62 -18.59 9.55
N HIS A 448 15.85 -19.71 10.25
CA HIS A 448 15.44 -21.05 9.81
C HIS A 448 14.91 -21.88 10.98
N LEU A 449 14.00 -22.80 10.67
CA LEU A 449 13.43 -23.72 11.65
C LEU A 449 14.24 -25.03 11.69
N GLU A 450 14.93 -25.30 12.80
CA GLU A 450 15.80 -26.48 12.94
C GLU A 450 15.06 -27.77 13.38
N GLY A 451 13.83 -27.66 13.87
CA GLY A 451 13.07 -28.81 14.38
C GLY A 451 11.58 -28.55 14.54
N ASP A 452 10.88 -29.48 15.19
CA ASP A 452 9.44 -29.38 15.42
C ASP A 452 9.08 -28.14 16.26
N LEU A 453 8.15 -27.33 15.74
CA LEU A 453 7.64 -26.15 16.43
C LEU A 453 6.17 -26.34 16.80
N ARG A 454 5.86 -26.25 18.10
CA ARG A 454 4.47 -26.23 18.59
C ARG A 454 3.92 -24.82 18.58
N VAL A 455 2.82 -24.62 17.87
CA VAL A 455 2.21 -23.31 17.61
C VAL A 455 0.69 -23.42 17.58
N THR A 456 0.04 -22.27 17.68
CA THR A 456 -1.34 -22.07 17.23
C THR A 456 -1.31 -21.54 15.81
N VAL A 457 -2.17 -22.07 14.94
CA VAL A 457 -2.11 -21.82 13.50
C VAL A 457 -3.43 -21.26 12.98
N GLN A 458 -3.35 -20.22 12.16
CA GLN A 458 -4.48 -19.64 11.43
C GLN A 458 -4.26 -19.82 9.92
N VAL A 459 -5.27 -20.35 9.21
CA VAL A 459 -5.19 -20.67 7.75
C VAL A 459 -5.92 -19.67 6.85
N ARG A 460 -6.55 -18.65 7.45
CA ARG A 460 -7.22 -17.54 6.76
C ARG A 460 -7.46 -16.39 7.74
N TYR A 461 -7.52 -15.17 7.23
CA TYR A 461 -7.79 -13.99 8.07
C TYR A 461 -9.12 -14.14 8.83
N ARG A 462 -9.08 -13.91 10.16
CA ARG A 462 -10.22 -14.12 11.08
C ARG A 462 -10.79 -15.54 11.05
N GLY A 463 -10.00 -16.52 10.61
CA GLY A 463 -10.33 -17.93 10.70
C GLY A 463 -10.18 -18.45 12.12
N GLU A 464 -10.84 -19.59 12.38
CA GLU A 464 -10.59 -20.39 13.57
C GLU A 464 -9.11 -20.78 13.63
N GLU A 465 -8.59 -20.87 14.85
CA GLU A 465 -7.22 -21.23 15.11
C GLU A 465 -7.12 -22.69 15.56
N GLY A 466 -6.07 -23.38 15.14
CA GLY A 466 -5.83 -24.77 15.51
C GLY A 466 -4.44 -24.96 16.10
N GLU A 467 -4.35 -25.74 17.19
CA GLU A 467 -3.07 -26.23 17.69
C GLU A 467 -2.42 -27.14 16.64
N ALA A 468 -1.14 -26.91 16.33
CA ALA A 468 -0.41 -27.70 15.34
C ALA A 468 1.07 -27.85 15.68
N ILE A 469 1.70 -28.81 14.99
CA ILE A 469 3.16 -28.95 14.93
C ILE A 469 3.60 -28.58 13.52
N VAL A 470 4.55 -27.65 13.42
CA VAL A 470 5.20 -27.25 12.17
C VAL A 470 6.54 -27.97 12.08
N ARG A 471 6.80 -28.64 10.96
CA ARG A 471 8.05 -29.36 10.70
C ARG A 471 8.71 -28.86 9.42
N PRO A 472 10.03 -28.62 9.41
CA PRO A 472 10.73 -28.31 8.17
C PRO A 472 10.65 -29.50 7.21
N VAL A 473 10.31 -29.22 5.95
CA VAL A 473 10.43 -30.19 4.85
C VAL A 473 11.75 -29.93 4.11
N ASP A 474 12.04 -28.65 3.87
CA ASP A 474 13.30 -28.12 3.33
C ASP A 474 13.45 -26.65 3.74
N GLU A 475 14.41 -25.92 3.16
CA GLU A 475 14.71 -24.52 3.50
C GLU A 475 13.54 -23.54 3.27
N SER A 476 12.60 -23.86 2.39
CA SER A 476 11.52 -22.95 1.98
C SER A 476 10.11 -23.49 2.22
N ARG A 477 10.01 -24.73 2.70
CA ARG A 477 8.72 -25.42 2.92
C ARG A 477 8.62 -26.06 4.29
N VAL A 478 7.41 -26.03 4.83
CA VAL A 478 7.06 -26.69 6.09
C VAL A 478 5.80 -27.53 5.94
N GLN A 479 5.74 -28.62 6.69
CA GLN A 479 4.51 -29.39 6.91
C GLN A 479 3.88 -28.95 8.23
N VAL A 480 2.58 -28.68 8.21
CA VAL A 480 1.81 -28.32 9.40
C VAL A 480 0.81 -29.43 9.68
N THR A 481 0.91 -30.04 10.86
CA THR A 481 0.01 -31.11 11.30
C THR A 481 -0.83 -30.60 12.47
N PHE A 482 -2.12 -30.45 12.24
CA PHE A 482 -3.06 -30.01 13.27
C PHE A 482 -3.37 -31.15 14.26
N ARG A 483 -3.53 -30.78 15.53
CA ARG A 483 -3.97 -31.69 16.59
C ARG A 483 -5.41 -32.14 16.36
N ARG A 484 -6.29 -31.20 15.99
CA ARG A 484 -7.66 -31.44 15.55
C ARG A 484 -7.81 -30.93 14.11
N PRO A 485 -8.55 -31.63 13.23
CA PRO A 485 -8.76 -31.15 11.87
C PRO A 485 -9.32 -29.73 11.85
N ILE A 486 -8.82 -28.90 10.93
CA ILE A 486 -9.27 -27.52 10.73
C ILE A 486 -10.07 -27.42 9.43
N ARG A 487 -11.03 -26.50 9.41
CA ARG A 487 -11.93 -26.31 8.28
C ARG A 487 -11.29 -25.47 7.17
N ALA A 488 -11.50 -25.91 5.92
CA ALA A 488 -11.27 -25.13 4.70
C ALA A 488 -9.82 -24.60 4.57
N ILE A 489 -8.85 -25.52 4.62
CA ILE A 489 -7.48 -25.24 4.18
C ILE A 489 -7.53 -24.99 2.66
N THR A 490 -7.04 -23.83 2.22
CA THR A 490 -7.21 -23.35 0.84
C THR A 490 -5.87 -22.94 0.24
N PRO A 491 -5.41 -23.60 -0.84
CA PRO A 491 -4.20 -23.18 -1.55
C PRO A 491 -4.27 -21.73 -2.03
N GLY A 492 -3.14 -21.03 -1.95
CA GLY A 492 -3.00 -19.58 -2.22
C GLY A 492 -3.34 -18.68 -1.03
N GLN A 493 -4.03 -19.17 0.00
CA GLN A 493 -4.16 -18.43 1.27
C GLN A 493 -2.89 -18.57 2.10
N SER A 494 -2.68 -17.64 3.03
CA SER A 494 -1.59 -17.76 4.00
C SER A 494 -1.96 -18.64 5.18
N VAL A 495 -0.95 -19.37 5.65
CA VAL A 495 -0.92 -19.99 6.98
C VAL A 495 0.00 -19.17 7.88
N VAL A 496 -0.42 -18.94 9.12
CA VAL A 496 0.27 -18.08 10.07
C VAL A 496 0.44 -18.80 11.40
N PHE A 497 1.63 -18.68 12.02
CA PHE A 497 2.04 -19.41 13.21
C PHE A 497 2.22 -18.47 14.41
N TYR A 498 1.60 -18.80 15.53
CA TYR A 498 1.66 -18.02 16.77
C TYR A 498 2.12 -18.84 17.97
N GLN A 499 2.83 -18.18 18.88
CA GLN A 499 3.09 -18.64 20.25
C GLN A 499 2.58 -17.59 21.23
N GLY A 500 1.38 -17.81 21.79
CA GLY A 500 0.65 -16.75 22.47
C GLY A 500 0.38 -15.59 21.50
N ASP A 501 0.82 -14.39 21.88
CA ASP A 501 0.69 -13.19 21.05
C ASP A 501 1.80 -13.04 20.02
N LEU A 502 2.91 -13.79 20.12
CA LEU A 502 4.04 -13.66 19.20
C LEU A 502 3.70 -14.31 17.86
N LEU A 503 3.78 -13.51 16.79
CA LEU A 503 3.81 -14.01 15.42
C LEU A 503 5.19 -14.63 15.16
N VAL A 504 5.23 -15.96 15.09
CA VAL A 504 6.47 -16.71 14.88
C VAL A 504 6.82 -16.77 13.39
N GLY A 505 5.81 -16.84 12.52
CA GLY A 505 6.04 -16.89 11.08
C GLY A 505 4.79 -17.21 10.28
N GLY A 506 4.97 -17.55 9.02
CA GLY A 506 3.91 -17.97 8.13
C GLY A 506 4.43 -18.43 6.77
N GLY A 507 3.51 -18.74 5.88
CA GLY A 507 3.79 -19.15 4.49
C GLY A 507 2.53 -19.12 3.64
N ILE A 508 2.67 -19.50 2.38
CA ILE A 508 1.56 -19.69 1.43
C ILE A 508 1.20 -21.17 1.42
N ILE A 509 -0.09 -21.48 1.58
CA ILE A 509 -0.57 -22.86 1.52
C ILE A 509 -0.48 -23.33 0.06
N SER A 510 0.28 -24.39 -0.20
CA SER A 510 0.43 -24.97 -1.54
C SER A 510 -0.40 -26.24 -1.72
N SER A 511 -0.53 -27.06 -0.68
CA SER A 511 -1.33 -28.28 -0.70
C SER A 511 -1.82 -28.68 0.69
N PHE A 512 -2.78 -29.60 0.72
CA PHE A 512 -3.35 -30.14 1.96
C PHE A 512 -3.67 -31.63 1.84
N SER A 513 -3.64 -32.32 2.97
CA SER A 513 -3.90 -33.76 3.07
C SER A 513 -4.50 -34.14 4.43
N GLY A 514 -4.71 -35.43 4.64
CA GLY A 514 -5.28 -35.99 5.87
C GLY A 514 -6.78 -35.70 6.00
N SER A 515 -7.61 -36.72 5.72
CA SER A 515 -9.05 -36.63 5.99
C SER A 515 -9.28 -36.52 7.50
N GLY A 516 -10.10 -35.56 7.90
CA GLY A 516 -10.46 -35.35 9.30
C GLY A 516 -11.96 -35.53 9.51
N GLN A 517 -12.37 -36.51 10.33
CA GLN A 517 -13.69 -36.45 10.93
C GLN A 517 -13.68 -35.37 12.01
N ALA A 518 -14.62 -34.42 11.94
CA ALA A 518 -14.83 -33.46 13.01
C ALA A 518 -15.09 -34.22 14.32
N VAL A 519 -14.36 -33.86 15.38
CA VAL A 519 -14.71 -34.29 16.73
C VAL A 519 -15.91 -33.43 17.13
N VAL A 520 -17.09 -34.07 17.20
CA VAL A 520 -18.35 -33.46 17.63
C VAL A 520 -18.24 -32.97 19.06
#